data_AF-V8C432-F1
#
_entry.id   AF-V8C432-F1
#
_cell.length_a   1.000
_cell.length_b   1.000
_cell.length_c   1.000
_cell.angle_alpha   90.00
_cell.angle_beta   90.00
_cell.angle_gamma   90.00
#
_symmetry.space_group_name_H-M   'P 1'
#
loop_
_entity.id
_entity.type
_entity.pdbx_description
1 polymer ?
#
loop_
_entity_poly.entity_id
_entity_poly.type
_entity_poly.pdbx_seq_one_letter_code
_entity_poly.pdbx_strand_id
1 'polypeptide(L)'
;MRRRHEKRNFHIYYSDGKAYSEKQEIKQRIHRLEKYLDSCVGKECVPFGPEIRKYFHLNYKKDGKTLKLAEENTSAVEKELSLAGYFAIVSSDNMTAREAIELYKSRDVSEKLFRSDKSYLGNKSMRVHSDEALSSKVFIQFIALILRSRIYIALKEKSEKMLKKPNYLTVPAALKELKKIVMIRQLDGVYRLDHAVTATQKIILDAFGLNEGNVRYQAKEIENILQKK
;
A
#
# COMPACT_ATOMS: atom_id res chain seq x y z
N MET A 1 36.94 17.34 7.69
CA MET A 1 36.20 16.08 7.40
C MET A 1 36.28 15.78 5.90
N ARG A 2 37.12 14.83 5.48
CA ARG A 2 37.20 14.39 4.08
C ARG A 2 35.94 13.58 3.76
N ARG A 3 35.09 14.05 2.84
CA ARG A 3 34.00 13.24 2.27
C ARG A 3 34.65 12.05 1.57
N ARG A 4 34.56 10.84 2.15
CA ARG A 4 34.86 9.61 1.42
C ARG A 4 33.86 9.55 0.26
N HIS A 5 34.34 9.65 -0.96
CA HIS A 5 33.57 9.25 -2.14
C HIS A 5 33.44 7.71 -2.08
N GLU A 6 32.45 7.24 -1.35
CA GLU A 6 32.07 5.84 -1.41
C GLU A 6 31.51 5.57 -2.81
N LYS A 7 31.99 4.49 -3.44
CA LYS A 7 31.45 4.04 -4.72
C LYS A 7 29.95 3.77 -4.55
N ARG A 8 29.16 4.20 -5.53
CA ARG A 8 27.72 3.96 -5.61
C ARG A 8 27.44 3.20 -6.90
N ASN A 9 26.68 2.11 -6.78
CA ASN A 9 26.28 1.31 -7.91
C ASN A 9 24.92 1.78 -8.41
N PHE A 10 24.82 2.02 -9.71
CA PHE A 10 23.59 2.42 -10.39
C PHE A 10 23.06 1.23 -11.18
N HIS A 11 21.85 0.81 -10.87
CA HIS A 11 21.16 -0.25 -11.61
C HIS A 11 19.96 0.36 -12.32
N ILE A 12 19.95 0.30 -13.65
CA ILE A 12 18.89 0.86 -14.49
C ILE A 12 17.94 -0.26 -14.89
N TYR A 13 16.64 0.00 -14.75
CA TYR A 13 15.57 -0.94 -15.05
C TYR A 13 14.54 -0.29 -15.95
N TYR A 14 13.77 -1.15 -16.63
CA TYR A 14 12.59 -0.77 -17.39
C TYR A 14 11.37 -1.52 -16.82
N SER A 15 10.23 -0.83 -16.74
CA SER A 15 8.95 -1.43 -16.34
C SER A 15 7.84 -1.03 -17.31
N ASP A 16 7.24 -2.01 -17.98
CA ASP A 16 6.13 -1.77 -18.92
C ASP A 16 4.93 -1.09 -18.26
N GLY A 17 4.54 -1.58 -17.08
CA GLY A 17 3.43 -1.00 -16.33
C GLY A 17 3.68 0.46 -15.96
N LYS A 18 4.90 0.77 -15.51
CA LYS A 18 5.32 2.15 -15.23
C LYS A 18 5.36 2.99 -16.50
N ALA A 19 5.91 2.46 -17.59
CA ALA A 19 5.97 3.12 -18.89
C ALA A 19 4.57 3.51 -19.37
N TYR A 20 3.61 2.59 -19.26
CA TYR A 20 2.22 2.85 -19.65
C TYR A 20 1.61 3.99 -18.82
N SER A 21 1.71 3.92 -17.49
CA SER A 21 1.17 4.95 -16.60
C SER A 21 1.81 6.32 -16.84
N GLU A 22 3.14 6.40 -16.93
CA GLU A 22 3.85 7.66 -17.16
C GLU A 22 3.56 8.23 -18.55
N LYS A 23 3.51 7.40 -19.60
CA LYS A 23 3.12 7.87 -20.95
C LYS A 23 1.71 8.47 -20.96
N GLN A 24 0.77 7.86 -20.23
CA GLN A 24 -0.58 8.41 -20.10
C GLN A 24 -0.57 9.76 -19.38
N GLU A 25 0.20 9.89 -18.30
CA GLU A 25 0.32 11.13 -17.55
C GLU A 25 0.96 12.25 -18.38
N ILE A 26 2.05 11.95 -19.10
CA ILE A 26 2.73 12.89 -20.01
C ILE A 26 1.78 13.37 -21.09
N LYS A 27 1.07 12.46 -21.77
CA LYS A 27 0.09 12.81 -22.81
C LYS A 27 -1.03 13.69 -22.26
N GLN A 28 -1.58 13.35 -21.09
CA GLN A 28 -2.62 14.15 -20.45
C GLN A 28 -2.12 15.54 -20.06
N ARG A 29 -0.87 15.65 -19.59
CA ARG A 29 -0.24 16.93 -19.25
C ARG A 29 -0.08 17.80 -20.49
N ILE A 30 0.45 17.26 -21.58
CA ILE A 30 0.63 17.98 -22.85
C ILE A 30 -0.72 18.46 -23.38
N HIS A 31 -1.74 17.59 -23.40
CA HIS A 31 -3.10 17.94 -23.82
C HIS A 31 -3.72 19.07 -22.99
N ARG A 32 -3.46 19.10 -21.67
CA ARG A 32 -3.92 20.20 -20.80
C ARG A 32 -3.19 21.50 -21.11
N LEU A 33 -1.89 21.45 -21.38
CA LEU A 33 -1.09 22.61 -21.76
C LEU A 33 -1.50 23.16 -23.12
N GLU A 34 -1.74 22.29 -24.09
CA GLU A 34 -2.23 22.66 -25.43
C GLU A 34 -3.57 23.41 -25.32
N LYS A 35 -4.56 22.82 -24.66
CA LYS A 35 -5.86 23.50 -24.41
C LYS A 35 -5.72 24.84 -23.71
N TYR A 36 -4.80 24.94 -22.75
CA TYR A 36 -4.53 26.19 -22.06
C TYR A 36 -3.94 27.24 -23.00
N LEU A 37 -2.95 26.86 -23.81
CA LEU A 37 -2.31 27.74 -24.78
C LEU A 37 -3.28 28.19 -25.87
N ASP A 38 -4.12 27.30 -26.39
CA ASP A 38 -5.18 27.62 -27.34
C ASP A 38 -6.14 28.68 -26.80
N SER A 39 -6.50 28.60 -25.51
CA SER A 39 -7.35 29.59 -24.85
C SER A 39 -6.67 30.96 -24.68
N CYS A 40 -5.33 30.99 -24.75
CA CYS A 40 -4.49 32.19 -24.67
C CYS A 40 -4.15 32.78 -26.05
N VAL A 41 -4.38 32.05 -27.14
CA VAL A 41 -4.14 32.55 -28.51
C VAL A 41 -4.98 33.81 -28.74
N GLY A 42 -4.34 34.86 -29.25
CA GLY A 42 -4.97 36.15 -29.52
C GLY A 42 -5.10 37.08 -28.30
N LYS A 43 -4.71 36.64 -27.10
CA LYS A 43 -4.70 37.47 -25.88
C LYS A 43 -3.29 37.95 -25.56
N GLU A 44 -3.19 39.11 -24.92
CA GLU A 44 -1.93 39.60 -24.34
C GLU A 44 -1.57 38.71 -23.14
N CYS A 45 -0.39 38.09 -23.20
CA CYS A 45 0.03 37.09 -22.23
C CYS A 45 1.30 37.53 -21.51
N VAL A 46 1.36 37.27 -20.21
CA VAL A 46 2.62 37.32 -19.45
C VAL A 46 3.54 36.21 -19.98
N PRO A 47 4.88 36.39 -19.99
CA PRO A 47 5.80 35.35 -20.42
C PRO A 47 5.54 34.02 -19.71
N PHE A 48 5.27 32.98 -20.50
CA PHE A 48 5.07 31.63 -19.98
C PHE A 48 6.37 31.07 -19.38
N GLY A 49 6.22 30.31 -18.29
CA GLY A 49 7.33 29.71 -17.55
C GLY A 49 8.13 28.67 -18.36
N PRO A 50 9.31 28.27 -17.85
CA PRO A 50 10.23 27.37 -18.56
C PRO A 50 9.64 25.99 -18.85
N GLU A 51 8.70 25.52 -18.03
CA GLU A 51 8.04 24.23 -18.25
C GLU A 51 7.22 24.20 -19.55
N ILE A 52 6.54 25.29 -19.90
CA ILE A 52 5.76 25.37 -21.15
C ILE A 52 6.70 25.43 -22.35
N ARG A 53 7.77 26.22 -22.24
CA ARG A 53 8.78 26.39 -23.30
C ARG A 53 9.57 25.11 -23.59
N LYS A 54 9.59 24.15 -22.66
CA LYS A 54 10.16 22.82 -22.89
C LYS A 54 9.36 22.03 -23.93
N TYR A 55 8.03 22.13 -23.91
CA TYR A 55 7.12 21.34 -24.74
C TYR A 55 6.49 22.10 -25.90
N PHE A 56 6.52 23.44 -25.89
CA PHE A 56 5.90 24.26 -26.92
C PHE A 56 6.83 25.40 -27.36
N HIS A 57 6.93 25.57 -28.68
CA HIS A 57 7.48 26.76 -29.30
C HIS A 57 6.41 27.84 -29.37
N LEU A 58 6.63 28.95 -28.66
CA LEU A 58 5.66 30.02 -28.51
C LEU A 58 5.97 31.15 -29.48
N ASN A 59 5.10 31.34 -30.47
CA ASN A 59 5.20 32.38 -31.48
C ASN A 59 4.31 33.57 -31.09
N TYR A 60 4.90 34.75 -30.93
CA TYR A 60 4.19 35.98 -30.56
C TYR A 60 3.94 36.87 -31.80
N LYS A 61 2.97 37.78 -31.71
CA LYS A 61 2.78 38.84 -32.71
C LYS A 61 3.92 39.87 -32.62
N LYS A 62 3.95 40.83 -33.56
CA LYS A 62 4.96 41.90 -33.63
C LYS A 62 5.03 42.78 -32.37
N ASP A 63 4.00 42.74 -31.52
CA ASP A 63 3.94 43.40 -30.22
C ASP A 63 4.79 42.71 -29.14
N GLY A 64 5.27 41.49 -29.39
CA GLY A 64 6.04 40.68 -28.45
C GLY A 64 5.26 40.16 -27.24
N LYS A 65 3.95 40.37 -27.19
CA LYS A 65 3.11 40.08 -26.01
C LYS A 65 1.87 39.26 -26.31
N THR A 66 1.30 39.40 -27.50
CA THR A 66 0.13 38.61 -27.90
C THR A 66 0.58 37.27 -28.45
N LEU A 67 0.13 36.18 -27.84
CA LEU A 67 0.43 34.84 -28.34
C LEU A 67 -0.29 34.63 -29.69
N LYS A 68 0.48 34.36 -30.75
CA LYS A 68 -0.04 34.10 -32.10
C LYS A 68 -0.33 32.61 -32.29
N LEU A 69 0.60 31.77 -31.87
CA LEU A 69 0.52 30.32 -32.03
C LEU A 69 1.43 29.64 -31.02
N ALA A 70 0.99 28.49 -30.50
CA ALA A 70 1.84 27.56 -29.78
C ALA A 70 2.00 26.30 -30.63
N GLU A 71 3.22 25.99 -31.03
CA GLU A 71 3.54 24.77 -31.77
C GLU A 71 4.14 23.75 -30.82
N GLU A 72 3.65 22.51 -30.82
CA GLU A 72 4.23 21.45 -30.00
C GLU A 72 5.67 21.16 -30.44
N ASN A 73 6.59 21.13 -29.49
CA ASN A 73 7.94 20.63 -29.67
C ASN A 73 7.89 19.09 -29.60
N THR A 74 7.49 18.48 -30.71
CA THR A 74 7.33 17.03 -30.84
C THR A 74 8.59 16.27 -30.45
N SER A 75 9.77 16.79 -30.76
CA SER A 75 11.05 16.17 -30.39
C SER A 75 11.25 16.10 -28.86
N ALA A 76 10.92 17.16 -28.13
CA ALA A 76 11.01 17.17 -26.68
C ALA A 76 10.00 16.21 -26.03
N VAL A 77 8.79 16.16 -26.60
CA VAL A 77 7.71 15.26 -26.17
C VAL A 77 8.08 13.80 -26.40
N GLU A 78 8.51 13.44 -27.61
CA GLU A 78 8.93 12.08 -27.95
C GLU A 78 10.11 11.63 -27.10
N LYS A 79 11.08 12.52 -26.85
CA LYS A 79 12.21 12.23 -25.96
C LYS A 79 11.72 11.86 -24.55
N GLU A 80 10.80 12.63 -23.98
CA GLU A 80 10.27 12.32 -22.64
C GLU A 80 9.44 11.03 -22.63
N LEU A 81 8.62 10.79 -23.67
CA LEU A 81 7.88 9.54 -23.83
C LEU A 81 8.79 8.32 -23.99
N SER A 82 9.96 8.48 -24.62
CA SER A 82 10.95 7.39 -24.80
C SER A 82 11.63 6.99 -23.48
N LEU A 83 11.74 7.93 -22.54
CA LEU A 83 12.34 7.71 -21.22
C LEU A 83 11.34 7.17 -20.19
N ALA A 84 10.04 7.17 -20.51
CA ALA A 84 9.01 6.65 -19.64
C ALA A 84 9.21 5.16 -19.34
N GLY A 85 9.06 4.78 -18.08
CA GLY A 85 9.24 3.42 -17.59
C GLY A 85 10.65 3.08 -17.13
N TYR A 86 11.65 3.90 -17.46
CA TYR A 86 12.99 3.74 -16.92
C TYR A 86 13.08 4.24 -15.48
N PHE A 87 13.83 3.52 -14.65
CA PHE A 87 14.13 3.96 -13.28
C PHE A 87 15.47 3.38 -12.82
N ALA A 88 16.08 4.05 -11.84
CA ALA A 88 17.35 3.63 -11.29
C ALA A 88 17.23 3.29 -9.80
N ILE A 89 17.92 2.23 -9.38
CA ILE A 89 18.19 1.94 -7.96
C ILE A 89 19.65 2.27 -7.71
N VAL A 90 19.90 3.10 -6.71
CA VAL A 90 21.25 3.48 -6.27
C VAL A 90 21.57 2.72 -4.99
N SER A 91 22.66 1.95 -5.01
CA SER A 91 23.11 1.15 -3.87
C SER A 91 24.54 1.54 -3.45
N SER A 92 24.82 1.51 -2.15
CA SER A 92 26.19 1.58 -1.61
C SER A 92 26.94 0.25 -1.76
N ASP A 93 26.19 -0.84 -1.87
CA ASP A 93 26.72 -2.18 -1.79
C ASP A 93 26.99 -2.71 -3.20
N ASN A 94 28.03 -3.53 -3.34
CA ASN A 94 28.34 -4.19 -4.60
C ASN A 94 27.44 -5.40 -4.78
N MET A 95 26.50 -5.31 -5.71
CA MET A 95 25.51 -6.36 -6.00
C MET A 95 25.12 -6.34 -7.48
N THR A 96 24.52 -7.42 -7.94
CA THR A 96 23.95 -7.50 -9.28
C THR A 96 22.66 -6.69 -9.38
N ALA A 97 22.25 -6.32 -10.60
CA ALA A 97 20.96 -5.68 -10.83
C ALA A 97 19.79 -6.57 -10.37
N ARG A 98 19.94 -7.90 -10.42
CA ARG A 98 18.90 -8.82 -9.94
C ARG A 98 18.73 -8.73 -8.42
N GLU A 99 19.82 -8.77 -7.68
CA GLU A 99 19.78 -8.67 -6.21
C GLU A 99 19.24 -7.30 -5.77
N ALA A 100 19.67 -6.22 -6.43
CA ALA A 100 19.19 -4.88 -6.15
C ALA A 100 17.68 -4.73 -6.33
N ILE A 101 17.10 -5.29 -7.41
CA ILE A 101 15.65 -5.22 -7.62
C ILE A 101 14.88 -6.13 -6.65
N GLU A 102 15.42 -7.29 -6.28
CA GLU A 102 14.80 -8.19 -5.30
C GLU A 102 14.76 -7.55 -3.90
N LEU A 103 15.87 -6.93 -3.46
CA LEU A 103 15.92 -6.17 -2.21
C LEU A 103 15.01 -4.94 -2.21
N TYR A 104 14.94 -4.22 -3.33
CA TYR A 104 14.03 -3.09 -3.44
C TYR A 104 12.56 -3.53 -3.37
N LYS A 105 12.20 -4.63 -4.05
CA LYS A 105 10.85 -5.19 -4.00
C LYS A 105 10.48 -5.72 -2.61
N SER A 106 11.41 -6.36 -1.90
CA SER A 106 11.16 -6.83 -0.53
C SER A 106 10.86 -5.65 0.40
N ARG A 107 11.61 -4.54 0.26
CA ARG A 107 11.34 -3.30 0.99
C ARG A 107 9.98 -2.71 0.64
N ASP A 108 9.60 -2.64 -0.63
CA ASP A 108 8.29 -2.15 -1.07
C ASP A 108 7.14 -2.98 -0.49
N VAL A 109 7.30 -4.30 -0.38
CA VAL A 109 6.32 -5.18 0.29
C VAL A 109 6.19 -4.82 1.77
N SER A 110 7.31 -4.63 2.48
CA SER A 110 7.28 -4.16 3.87
C SER A 110 6.62 -2.78 3.98
N GLU A 111 6.97 -1.82 3.12
CA GLU A 111 6.37 -0.48 3.13
C GLU A 111 4.86 -0.51 2.85
N LYS A 112 4.40 -1.30 1.88
CA LYS A 112 2.98 -1.49 1.59
C LYS A 112 2.24 -2.09 2.78
N LEU A 113 2.86 -3.06 3.46
CA LEU A 113 2.33 -3.70 4.65
C LEU A 113 2.17 -2.67 5.80
N PHE A 114 3.20 -1.84 6.06
CA PHE A 114 3.11 -0.72 7.01
C PHE A 114 2.10 0.37 6.60
N ARG A 115 1.97 0.69 5.31
CA ARG A 115 0.97 1.65 4.80
C ARG A 115 -0.44 1.13 4.98
N SER A 116 -0.67 -0.16 4.71
CA SER A 116 -1.97 -0.78 4.90
C SER A 116 -2.39 -0.73 6.38
N ASP A 117 -1.45 -0.89 7.30
CA ASP A 117 -1.70 -0.80 8.73
C ASP A 117 -2.10 0.59 9.22
N LYS A 118 -1.57 1.68 8.63
CA LYS A 118 -2.04 3.04 8.97
C LYS A 118 -3.56 3.16 8.78
N SER A 119 -4.10 2.46 7.77
CA SER A 119 -5.53 2.41 7.48
C SER A 119 -6.29 1.40 8.36
N TYR A 120 -5.72 0.22 8.65
CA TYR A 120 -6.41 -0.85 9.37
C TYR A 120 -6.31 -0.77 10.90
N LEU A 121 -5.17 -0.35 11.45
CA LEU A 121 -4.91 -0.26 12.89
C LEU A 121 -5.22 1.14 13.46
N GLY A 122 -5.87 2.01 12.67
CA GLY A 122 -6.33 3.33 13.13
C GLY A 122 -5.21 4.36 13.34
N ASN A 123 -4.01 4.14 12.78
CA ASN A 123 -2.84 4.99 13.02
C ASN A 123 -2.78 6.24 12.11
N LYS A 124 -3.93 6.85 11.81
CA LYS A 124 -3.98 8.14 11.10
C LYS A 124 -3.40 9.29 11.95
N SER A 125 -3.33 9.13 13.27
CA SER A 125 -2.79 10.14 14.17
C SER A 125 -2.00 9.53 15.34
N MET A 126 -0.80 10.04 15.55
CA MET A 126 0.11 9.73 16.66
C MET A 126 -0.20 10.63 17.87
N ARG A 127 -1.46 10.72 18.31
CA ARG A 127 -1.85 11.54 19.49
C ARG A 127 -1.26 10.95 20.79
N VAL A 128 0.02 11.14 21.01
CA VAL A 128 0.78 10.78 22.21
C VAL A 128 1.63 11.98 22.61
N HIS A 129 1.78 12.20 23.91
CA HIS A 129 2.39 13.41 24.46
C HIS A 129 3.88 13.26 24.79
N SER A 130 4.46 12.06 24.64
CA SER A 130 5.89 11.81 24.86
C SER A 130 6.48 10.83 23.83
N ASP A 131 7.79 10.88 23.67
CA ASP A 131 8.54 10.00 22.77
C ASP A 131 8.53 8.54 23.25
N GLU A 132 8.51 8.30 24.57
CA GLU A 132 8.40 6.95 25.14
C GLU A 132 7.03 6.32 24.82
N ALA A 133 5.96 7.10 24.91
CA ALA A 133 4.61 6.65 24.56
C ALA A 133 4.49 6.38 23.06
N LEU A 134 5.18 7.17 22.23
CA LEU A 134 5.27 6.93 20.80
C LEU A 134 6.02 5.63 20.50
N SER A 135 7.19 5.43 21.10
CA SER A 135 8.00 4.22 20.94
C SER A 135 7.22 2.96 21.34
N SER A 136 6.54 3.01 22.49
CA SER A 136 5.68 1.92 22.97
C SER A 136 4.52 1.62 22.01
N LYS A 137 3.89 2.66 21.45
CA LYS A 137 2.81 2.50 20.46
C LYS A 137 3.31 1.84 19.18
N VAL A 138 4.48 2.26 18.68
CA VAL A 138 5.12 1.65 17.50
C VAL A 138 5.47 0.19 17.77
N PHE A 139 5.99 -0.12 18.96
CA PHE A 139 6.33 -1.48 19.36
C PHE A 139 5.11 -2.41 19.39
N ILE A 140 4.02 -2.02 20.05
CA ILE A 140 2.77 -2.79 20.08
C ILE A 140 2.21 -2.96 18.67
N GLN A 141 2.29 -1.93 17.83
CA GLN A 141 1.86 -1.99 16.44
C GLN A 141 2.65 -3.04 15.65
N PHE A 142 3.97 -3.10 15.84
CA PHE A 142 4.80 -4.09 15.18
C PHE A 142 4.40 -5.52 15.55
N ILE A 143 4.11 -5.79 16.83
CA ILE A 143 3.60 -7.08 17.29
C ILE A 143 2.24 -7.39 16.65
N ALA A 144 1.31 -6.43 16.66
CA ALA A 144 -0.01 -6.58 16.05
C ALA A 144 0.07 -6.92 14.55
N LEU A 145 1.04 -6.32 13.85
CA LEU A 145 1.29 -6.57 12.43
C LEU A 145 1.85 -7.97 12.15
N ILE A 146 2.75 -8.47 13.00
CA ILE A 146 3.23 -9.85 12.92
C ILE A 146 2.04 -10.82 13.05
N LEU A 147 1.20 -10.62 14.07
CA LEU A 147 0.01 -11.44 14.29
C LEU A 147 -0.95 -11.38 13.11
N ARG A 148 -1.24 -10.17 12.61
CA ARG A 148 -2.10 -9.95 11.43
C ARG A 148 -1.54 -10.66 10.19
N SER A 149 -0.24 -10.60 9.97
CA SER A 149 0.43 -11.24 8.82
C SER A 149 0.34 -12.76 8.91
N ARG A 150 0.55 -13.33 10.10
CA ARG A 150 0.37 -14.78 10.35
C ARG A 150 -1.08 -15.22 10.10
N ILE A 151 -2.06 -14.45 10.57
CA ILE A 151 -3.47 -14.71 10.31
C ILE A 151 -3.78 -14.65 8.81
N TYR A 152 -3.27 -13.63 8.11
CA TYR A 152 -3.45 -13.48 6.67
C TYR A 152 -2.91 -14.68 5.90
N ILE A 153 -1.69 -15.14 6.21
CA ILE A 153 -1.05 -16.28 5.56
C ILE A 153 -1.90 -17.55 5.77
N ALA A 154 -2.28 -17.86 7.01
CA ALA A 154 -3.08 -19.03 7.33
C ALA A 154 -4.44 -19.05 6.59
N LEU A 155 -5.15 -17.92 6.59
CA LEU A 155 -6.43 -17.80 5.88
C LEU A 155 -6.27 -17.89 4.36
N LYS A 156 -5.19 -17.32 3.82
CA LYS A 156 -4.89 -17.35 2.39
C LYS A 156 -4.57 -18.76 1.91
N GLU A 157 -3.70 -19.48 2.62
CA GLU A 157 -3.38 -20.88 2.33
C GLU A 157 -4.63 -21.76 2.37
N LYS A 158 -5.53 -21.55 3.36
CA LYS A 158 -6.82 -22.23 3.42
C LYS A 158 -7.69 -21.89 2.20
N SER A 159 -7.76 -20.61 1.84
CA SER A 159 -8.56 -20.14 0.72
C SER A 159 -8.07 -20.66 -0.63
N GLU A 160 -6.76 -20.85 -0.82
CA GLU A 160 -6.17 -21.37 -2.07
C GLU A 160 -6.47 -22.86 -2.27
N LYS A 161 -6.68 -23.61 -1.18
CA LYS A 161 -7.08 -25.03 -1.20
C LYS A 161 -8.59 -25.23 -1.45
N MET A 162 -9.38 -24.16 -1.52
CA MET A 162 -10.83 -24.25 -1.72
C MET A 162 -11.21 -23.96 -3.17
N LEU A 163 -12.19 -24.70 -3.69
CA LEU A 163 -12.76 -24.50 -5.04
C LEU A 163 -13.38 -23.11 -5.24
N LYS A 164 -13.92 -22.51 -4.17
CA LYS A 164 -14.50 -21.18 -4.18
C LYS A 164 -13.79 -20.31 -3.15
N LYS A 165 -13.50 -19.06 -3.53
CA LYS A 165 -12.89 -18.06 -2.66
C LYS A 165 -13.95 -17.43 -1.75
N PRO A 166 -14.05 -17.82 -0.47
CA PRO A 166 -15.10 -17.32 0.39
C PRO A 166 -14.76 -15.90 0.86
N ASN A 167 -15.77 -15.03 0.99
CA ASN A 167 -15.60 -13.65 1.45
C ASN A 167 -15.20 -13.55 2.95
N TYR A 168 -15.43 -14.60 3.73
CA TYR A 168 -15.10 -14.67 5.15
C TYR A 168 -13.65 -15.07 5.45
N LEU A 169 -12.85 -15.50 4.46
CA LEU A 169 -11.41 -15.82 4.63
C LEU A 169 -10.50 -14.59 4.46
N THR A 170 -10.98 -13.42 4.89
CA THR A 170 -10.16 -12.22 5.04
C THR A 170 -9.94 -11.94 6.52
N VAL A 171 -8.79 -11.37 6.90
CA VAL A 171 -8.48 -11.11 8.33
C VAL A 171 -9.63 -10.40 9.07
N PRO A 172 -10.22 -9.30 8.55
CA PRO A 172 -11.30 -8.62 9.27
C PRO A 172 -12.57 -9.47 9.39
N ALA A 173 -12.97 -10.16 8.32
CA ALA A 173 -14.19 -10.97 8.32
C ALA A 173 -14.06 -12.21 9.20
N ALA A 174 -12.90 -12.88 9.15
CA ALA A 174 -12.60 -14.04 9.97
C ALA A 174 -12.64 -13.69 11.46
N LEU A 175 -11.97 -12.59 11.86
CA LEU A 175 -12.01 -12.13 13.25
C LEU A 175 -13.43 -11.74 13.70
N LYS A 176 -14.20 -11.09 12.83
CA LYS A 176 -15.61 -10.75 13.11
C LYS A 176 -16.47 -11.99 13.30
N GLU A 177 -16.22 -13.05 12.54
CA GLU A 177 -16.95 -14.31 12.63
C GLU A 177 -16.57 -15.11 13.89
N LEU A 178 -15.26 -15.19 14.21
CA LEU A 178 -14.77 -15.84 15.42
C LEU A 178 -15.21 -15.11 16.69
N LYS A 179 -15.37 -13.78 16.66
CA LYS A 179 -15.88 -12.99 17.80
C LYS A 179 -17.29 -13.40 18.22
N LYS A 180 -18.06 -14.07 17.36
CA LYS A 180 -19.40 -14.59 17.69
C LYS A 180 -19.34 -15.86 18.55
N ILE A 181 -18.17 -16.49 18.71
CA ILE A 181 -17.98 -17.58 19.66
C ILE A 181 -17.88 -16.94 21.05
N VAL A 182 -18.99 -16.93 21.77
CA VAL A 182 -19.12 -16.29 23.09
C VAL A 182 -19.65 -17.27 24.12
N MET A 183 -19.28 -17.04 25.38
CA MET A 183 -19.80 -17.78 26.53
C MET A 183 -20.73 -16.87 27.34
N ILE A 184 -21.88 -17.42 27.75
CA ILE A 184 -22.86 -16.73 28.59
C ILE A 184 -23.01 -17.46 29.92
N ARG A 185 -23.27 -16.71 30.99
CA ARG A 185 -23.60 -17.26 32.30
C ARG A 185 -25.07 -17.67 32.30
N GLN A 186 -25.34 -18.94 32.54
CA GLN A 186 -26.70 -19.47 32.65
C GLN A 186 -27.26 -19.23 34.06
N LEU A 187 -28.55 -19.53 34.26
CA LEU A 187 -29.27 -19.32 35.52
C LEU A 187 -28.70 -20.14 36.68
N ASP A 188 -28.05 -21.27 36.38
CA ASP A 188 -27.31 -22.09 37.34
C ASP A 188 -25.95 -21.49 37.73
N GLY A 189 -25.62 -20.30 37.22
CA GLY A 189 -24.37 -19.60 37.47
C GLY A 189 -23.19 -20.09 36.65
N VAL A 190 -23.38 -21.12 35.81
CA VAL A 190 -22.32 -21.76 35.02
C VAL A 190 -22.17 -21.06 33.67
N TYR A 191 -20.91 -20.85 33.23
CA TYR A 191 -20.63 -20.29 31.92
C TYR A 191 -20.57 -21.38 30.86
N ARG A 192 -21.39 -21.25 29.80
CA ARG A 192 -21.41 -22.17 28.66
C ARG A 192 -21.38 -21.40 27.35
N LEU A 193 -20.99 -22.07 26.26
CA LEU A 193 -21.11 -21.50 24.92
C LEU A 193 -22.57 -21.12 24.64
N ASP A 194 -22.78 -19.91 24.13
CA ASP A 194 -24.11 -19.40 23.76
C ASP A 194 -24.71 -20.20 22.59
N HIS A 195 -23.88 -20.43 21.58
CA HIS A 195 -24.25 -21.18 20.39
C HIS A 195 -23.18 -22.22 20.03
N ALA A 196 -23.59 -23.26 19.31
CA ALA A 196 -22.68 -24.21 18.70
C ALA A 196 -21.79 -23.52 17.66
N VAL A 197 -20.57 -24.05 17.48
CA VAL A 197 -19.62 -23.52 16.49
C VAL A 197 -20.17 -23.77 15.08
N THR A 198 -20.36 -22.70 14.31
CA THR A 198 -20.96 -22.76 12.96
C THR A 198 -20.01 -23.37 11.93
N ALA A 199 -20.53 -23.81 10.78
CA ALA A 199 -19.70 -24.35 9.70
C ALA A 199 -18.63 -23.35 9.21
N THR A 200 -19.00 -22.07 9.09
CA THR A 200 -18.06 -20.99 8.73
C THR A 200 -16.96 -20.84 9.78
N GLN A 201 -17.32 -20.85 11.07
CA GLN A 201 -16.35 -20.77 12.16
C GLN A 201 -15.42 -21.99 12.17
N LYS A 202 -15.94 -23.20 11.92
CA LYS A 202 -15.12 -24.43 11.79
C LYS A 202 -14.10 -24.30 10.66
N ILE A 203 -14.50 -23.79 9.50
CA ILE A 203 -13.58 -23.59 8.35
C ILE A 203 -12.48 -22.58 8.71
N ILE A 204 -12.84 -21.49 9.41
CA ILE A 204 -11.87 -20.48 9.84
C ILE A 204 -10.92 -21.06 10.89
N LEU A 205 -11.42 -21.78 11.89
CA LEU A 205 -10.61 -22.43 12.92
C LEU A 205 -9.64 -23.45 12.34
N ASP A 206 -10.09 -24.22 11.34
CA ASP A 206 -9.28 -25.22 10.66
C ASP A 206 -8.08 -24.60 9.92
N ALA A 207 -8.20 -23.34 9.45
CA ALA A 207 -7.07 -22.60 8.90
C ALA A 207 -5.92 -22.43 9.90
N PHE A 208 -6.21 -22.51 11.21
CA PHE A 208 -5.24 -22.44 12.30
C PHE A 208 -4.92 -23.81 12.91
N GLY A 209 -5.40 -24.91 12.32
CA GLY A 209 -5.28 -26.25 12.88
C GLY A 209 -6.14 -26.49 14.13
N LEU A 210 -7.21 -25.70 14.30
CA LEU A 210 -8.15 -25.82 15.42
C LEU A 210 -9.48 -26.42 14.95
N ASN A 211 -10.15 -27.13 15.85
CA ASN A 211 -11.48 -27.69 15.61
C ASN A 211 -12.45 -27.33 16.75
N GLU A 212 -13.71 -27.75 16.60
CA GLU A 212 -14.75 -27.51 17.61
C GLU A 212 -14.40 -28.12 18.98
N GLY A 213 -13.69 -29.26 19.00
CA GLY A 213 -13.21 -29.88 20.23
C GLY A 213 -12.24 -28.97 21.00
N ASN A 214 -11.33 -28.29 20.30
CA ASN A 214 -10.45 -27.29 20.93
C ASN A 214 -11.25 -26.14 21.57
N VAL A 215 -12.30 -25.67 20.88
CA VAL A 215 -13.16 -24.59 21.41
C VAL A 215 -13.89 -25.05 22.67
N ARG A 216 -14.47 -26.25 22.66
CA ARG A 216 -15.18 -26.82 23.82
C ARG A 216 -14.23 -27.06 24.99
N TYR A 217 -13.03 -27.56 24.73
CA TYR A 217 -11.99 -27.73 25.75
C TYR A 217 -11.64 -26.40 26.40
N GLN A 218 -11.33 -25.38 25.59
CA GLN A 218 -10.98 -24.06 26.11
C GLN A 218 -12.14 -23.40 26.88
N ALA A 219 -13.38 -23.58 26.42
CA ALA A 219 -14.56 -23.09 27.11
C ALA A 219 -14.69 -23.74 28.51
N LYS A 220 -14.47 -25.05 28.61
CA LYS A 220 -14.50 -25.77 29.90
C LYS A 220 -13.40 -25.31 30.85
N GLU A 221 -12.19 -25.05 30.35
CA GLU A 221 -11.10 -24.50 31.16
C GLU A 221 -11.45 -23.10 31.70
N ILE A 222 -12.05 -22.24 30.86
CA ILE A 222 -12.52 -20.91 31.28
C ILE A 222 -13.64 -21.04 32.32
N GLU A 223 -14.60 -21.94 32.11
CA GLU A 223 -15.66 -22.25 33.08
C GLU A 223 -15.07 -22.63 34.45
N ASN A 224 -14.12 -23.57 34.47
CA ASN A 224 -13.44 -24.01 35.71
C ASN A 224 -12.74 -22.86 36.44
N ILE A 225 -12.10 -21.95 35.68
CA ILE A 225 -11.42 -20.77 36.26
C ILE A 225 -12.44 -19.79 36.85
N LEU A 226 -13.56 -19.58 36.17
CA LEU A 226 -14.60 -18.65 36.61
C LEU A 226 -15.43 -19.18 37.78
N GLN A 227 -15.54 -20.51 37.94
CA GLN A 227 -16.18 -21.14 39.10
C GLN A 227 -15.31 -21.17 40.36
N LYS A 228 -13.99 -21.02 40.24
CA LYS A 228 -13.04 -20.97 41.36
C LYS A 228 -12.91 -19.58 41.99
N LYS A 229 -13.70 -18.60 41.55
CA LYS A 229 -13.81 -17.25 42.12
C LYS A 229 -15.16 -17.09 42.81
#